data_AF-A0A6B0SHK4-F1
#
_entry.id   AF-A0A6B0SHK4-F1
#
_cell.length_a   1.000
_cell.length_b   1.000
_cell.length_c   1.000
_cell.angle_alpha   90.00
_cell.angle_beta   90.00
_cell.angle_gamma   90.00
#
_symmetry.space_group_name_H-M   'P 1'
#
loop_
_entity.id
_entity.type
_entity.pdbx_description
1 polymer ?
#
loop_
_entity_poly.entity_id
_entity_poly.type
_entity_poly.pdbx_seq_one_letter_code
_entity_poly.pdbx_strand_id
1 'polypeptide(L)' 'MDALNENTKTAAVLAACEHIRQDRRRKEKTLNHPDMTEDLAEALSTSELQLTHEVETAITVD' A
#
# COMPACT_ATOMS: atom_id res chain seq x y z
N MET A 1 3.62 4.65 -23.81
CA MET A 1 4.26 4.78 -22.48
C MET A 1 4.40 3.36 -21.96
N ASP A 2 5.40 2.64 -22.47
CA ASP A 2 5.59 1.21 -22.22
C ASP A 2 6.51 1.03 -21.02
N ALA A 3 5.91 0.98 -19.82
CA ALA A 3 6.62 0.66 -18.57
C ALA A 3 6.39 -0.81 -18.14
N LEU A 4 6.10 -1.71 -19.09
CA LEU A 4 5.82 -3.12 -18.82
C LEU A 4 6.96 -4.08 -19.18
N ASN A 5 8.10 -3.59 -19.70
CA ASN A 5 9.18 -4.43 -20.22
C ASN A 5 10.55 -4.28 -19.54
N GLU A 6 10.69 -3.44 -18.51
CA GLU A 6 11.92 -3.34 -17.70
C GLU A 6 11.63 -3.82 -16.29
N ASN A 7 12.14 -5.00 -15.92
CA ASN A 7 12.13 -5.60 -14.57
C ASN A 7 10.92 -5.18 -13.70
N THR A 8 9.73 -5.62 -14.13
CA THR A 8 8.40 -5.22 -13.62
C THR A 8 8.24 -5.38 -12.11
N LYS A 9 8.98 -6.29 -11.48
CA LYS A 9 8.95 -6.49 -10.02
C LYS A 9 9.56 -5.31 -9.26
N THR A 10 10.74 -4.85 -9.67
CA THR A 10 11.41 -3.71 -9.02
C THR A 10 10.63 -2.42 -9.23
N ALA A 11 10.12 -2.20 -10.45
CA ALA A 11 9.29 -1.05 -10.76
C ALA A 11 7.98 -1.04 -9.94
N ALA A 12 7.33 -2.19 -9.78
CA ALA A 12 6.13 -2.33 -8.95
C ALA A 12 6.42 -2.04 -7.47
N VAL A 13 7.54 -2.53 -6.93
CA VAL A 13 7.95 -2.24 -5.55
C VAL A 13 8.22 -0.75 -5.35
N LEU A 14 8.94 -0.10 -6.27
CA LEU A 14 9.20 1.34 -6.20
C LEU A 14 7.91 2.16 -6.30
N ALA A 15 7.00 1.78 -7.18
CA ALA A 15 5.69 2.43 -7.33
C ALA A 15 4.83 2.25 -6.07
N ALA A 16 4.81 1.07 -5.46
CA ALA A 16 4.11 0.80 -4.21
C ALA A 16 4.68 1.63 -3.06
N CYS A 17 6.02 1.70 -2.94
CA CYS A 17 6.68 2.54 -1.94
C CYS A 17 6.32 4.02 -2.11
N GLU A 18 6.32 4.53 -3.34
CA GLU A 18 5.98 5.93 -3.60
C GLU A 18 4.51 6.23 -3.33
N HIS A 19 3.61 5.32 -3.72
CA HIS A 19 2.19 5.42 -3.39
C HIS A 19 1.97 5.50 -1.89
N ILE A 20 2.61 4.62 -1.09
CA ILE A 20 2.50 4.62 0.37
C ILE A 20 2.96 5.96 0.97
N ARG A 21 4.05 6.55 0.46
CA ARG A 21 4.51 7.87 0.92
C ARG A 21 3.51 8.97 0.64
N GLN A 22 2.91 8.97 -0.55
CA GLN A 22 1.93 9.97 -0.95
C GLN A 22 0.63 9.80 -0.16
N ASP A 23 0.18 8.57 0.04
CA ASP A 23 -1.01 8.23 0.81
C ASP A 23 -0.87 8.68 2.26
N ARG A 24 0.29 8.41 2.89
CA ARG A 24 0.60 8.92 4.23
C ARG A 24 0.44 10.44 4.33
N ARG A 25 1.03 11.20 3.39
CA ARG A 25 0.93 12.67 3.38
C ARG A 25 -0.51 13.15 3.19
N ARG A 26 -1.31 12.44 2.38
CA ARG A 26 -2.74 12.76 2.19
C ARG A 26 -3.51 12.52 3.47
N LYS A 27 -3.32 11.35 4.12
CA LYS A 27 -3.95 11.03 5.40
C LYS A 27 -3.62 12.05 6.49
N GLU A 28 -2.36 12.47 6.60
CA GLU A 28 -1.94 13.53 7.52
C GLU A 28 -2.67 14.86 7.25
N LYS A 29 -2.88 15.24 5.98
CA LYS A 29 -3.67 16.42 5.63
C LYS A 29 -5.15 16.26 5.93
N THR A 30 -5.70 15.09 5.66
CA THR A 30 -7.11 14.74 5.89
C THR A 30 -7.46 14.79 7.37
N LEU A 31 -6.55 14.38 8.27
CA LEU A 31 -6.72 14.53 9.72
C LEU A 31 -6.83 16.00 10.18
N ASN A 32 -6.22 16.93 9.44
CA ASN A 32 -6.26 18.36 9.76
C ASN A 32 -7.36 19.11 8.98
N HIS A 33 -8.21 18.40 8.23
CA HIS A 33 -9.28 19.03 7.47
C HIS A 33 -10.38 19.54 8.42
N PRO A 34 -10.97 20.73 8.19
CA PRO A 34 -11.99 21.30 9.08
C PRO A 34 -13.22 20.40 9.28
N ASP A 35 -13.54 19.56 8.28
CA ASP A 35 -14.66 18.61 8.35
C ASP A 35 -14.29 17.27 9.01
N MET A 36 -13.02 17.06 9.39
CA MET A 36 -12.60 15.85 10.08
C MET A 36 -12.82 15.99 11.59
N THR A 37 -13.78 15.24 12.12
CA THR A 37 -14.03 15.14 13.57
C THR A 37 -13.27 13.96 14.17
N GLU A 38 -13.10 13.94 15.49
CA GLU A 38 -12.46 12.83 16.21
C GLU A 38 -13.21 11.51 16.00
N ASP A 39 -14.55 11.52 16.16
CA ASP A 39 -15.40 10.34 15.94
C ASP A 39 -15.30 9.79 14.50
N LEU A 40 -15.21 10.69 13.51
CA LEU A 40 -15.07 10.29 12.11
C LEU A 40 -13.67 9.72 11.83
N ALA A 41 -12.63 10.31 12.42
CA ALA A 41 -11.27 9.81 12.31
C ALA A 41 -11.14 8.41 12.93
N GLU A 42 -11.79 8.16 14.07
CA GLU A 42 -11.86 6.85 14.70
C GLU A 42 -12.60 5.84 13.81
N ALA A 43 -13.80 6.20 13.32
CA ALA A 43 -14.59 5.32 12.45
C ALA A 43 -13.90 4.95 11.12
N LEU A 44 -13.10 5.86 10.56
CA LEU A 44 -12.32 5.64 9.34
C LEU A 44 -10.94 5.01 9.60
N SER A 45 -10.53 4.89 10.87
CA SER A 45 -9.25 4.30 11.20
C SER A 45 -9.28 2.78 11.01
N THR A 46 -8.15 2.22 10.59
CA THR A 46 -7.94 0.77 10.55
C THR A 46 -6.84 0.45 11.56
N SER A 47 -7.23 -0.05 12.73
CA SER A 47 -6.32 -0.34 13.85
C SER A 47 -5.47 -1.60 13.61
N GLU A 48 -6.02 -2.56 12.88
CA GLU A 48 -5.40 -3.86 12.64
C GLU A 48 -5.47 -4.23 11.16
N LEU A 49 -4.35 -4.68 10.61
CA LEU A 49 -4.26 -5.19 9.24
C LEU A 49 -3.73 -6.63 9.31
N GLN A 50 -4.54 -7.59 8.88
CA GLN A 50 -4.11 -8.97 8.76
C GLN A 50 -3.40 -9.18 7.42
N LEU A 51 -2.10 -9.51 7.49
CA LEU A 51 -1.27 -9.82 6.33
C LEU A 51 -1.02 -11.33 6.29
N THR A 52 -1.39 -11.97 5.20
CA THR A 52 -1.02 -13.37 4.92
C THR A 52 0.03 -13.38 3.82
N HIS A 53 1.13 -14.09 4.05
CA HIS A 53 2.19 -14.28 3.06
C HIS A 53 2.48 -15.77 2.90
N GLU A 54 2.46 -16.24 1.66
CA GLU A 54 2.68 -17.64 1.30
C GLU A 54 3.84 -17.71 0.29
N VAL A 55 4.75 -18.67 0.51
CA VAL A 55 5.86 -18.96 -0.41
C VAL A 55 5.68 -20.38 -0.90
N GLU A 56 5.28 -20.52 -2.16
CA GLU A 56 5.13 -21.81 -2.82
C GLU A 56 6.37 -22.13 -3.67
N THR A 57 6.91 -23.34 -3.53
CA THR A 57 8.05 -23.82 -4.35
C THR A 57 7.82 -25.27 -4.75
N ALA A 58 8.04 -25.60 -6.03
CA ALA A 58 7.90 -26.95 -6.56
C ALA A 58 9.17 -27.37 -7.33
N ILE A 59 9.57 -28.64 -7.18
CA ILE A 59 10.66 -29.26 -7.96
C ILE A 59 10.08 -30.52 -8.61
N THR A 60 10.16 -30.58 -9.94
CA THR A 60 9.79 -31.76 -10.73
C THR A 60 11.07 -32.38 -11.28
N VAL A 61 11.22 -33.70 -11.11
CA VAL A 61 12.35 -34.47 -11.65
C VAL A 61 11.77 -35.61 -12.49
N ASP A 62 12.22 -35.71 -13.74
CA ASP A 62 11.91 -36.78 -14.69
C ASP A 62 12.75 -38.05 -14.44
#